data_AF-A0A2V8UAN0-F1
#
_entry.id   AF-A0A2V8UAN0-F1
#
_cell.length_a   1.000
_cell.length_b   1.000
_cell.length_c   1.000
_cell.angle_alpha   90.00
_cell.angle_beta   90.00
_cell.angle_gamma   90.00
#
_symmetry.space_group_name_H-M   'P 1'
#
loop_
_entity.id
_entity.type
_entity.pdbx_description
1 polymer ?
#
loop_
_entity_poly.entity_id
_entity_poly.type
_entity_poly.pdbx_seq_one_letter_code
_entity_poly.pdbx_strand_id
1 'polypeptide(L)'
;MRIVIGQQRRGTSYNVLGLVEGRDPTLKRETIVFSAHYDHEGAWDGNIYHGADDNGSGTVGVLELARAFAASPQKPKRSLLFVIFAAEERGLLGSYYYVAHPLRPLETTRAVINFDMIGRNETPSRQTEGLMDIALDTSNELNLIGTINTPDYRAAVERANEYVGLRLNDKWDRDAALNIIQRSDQFPFALHDIPAIWWFTGFHPDYHQTTDTVEKINFTKMEKILRLAYLTGWDFANAAATPRYVARPAMGGSQ
;
A
#
# COMPACT_ATOMS: atom_id res chain seq x y z
N MET A 1 21.74 -36.19 -7.57
CA MET A 1 20.91 -34.98 -7.73
C MET A 1 19.46 -35.37 -7.49
N ARG A 2 18.91 -35.09 -6.30
CA ARG A 2 17.49 -35.35 -5.98
C ARG A 2 16.73 -34.07 -6.32
N ILE A 3 15.93 -34.11 -7.39
CA ILE A 3 14.91 -33.09 -7.62
C ILE A 3 13.87 -33.32 -6.53
N VAL A 4 13.87 -32.46 -5.51
CA VAL A 4 12.75 -32.38 -4.57
C VAL A 4 11.64 -31.69 -5.35
N ILE A 5 10.72 -32.49 -5.90
CA ILE A 5 9.46 -31.96 -6.41
C ILE A 5 8.70 -31.52 -5.16
N GLY A 6 8.71 -30.21 -4.89
CA GLY A 6 7.96 -29.63 -3.79
C GLY A 6 6.51 -30.15 -3.83
N GLN A 7 6.00 -30.58 -2.68
CA GLN A 7 4.62 -31.03 -2.58
C GLN A 7 3.71 -29.84 -2.95
N GLN A 8 3.14 -29.83 -4.15
CA GLN A 8 2.18 -28.79 -4.54
C GLN A 8 0.94 -28.92 -3.67
N ARG A 9 0.70 -27.92 -2.81
CA ARG A 9 -0.55 -27.78 -2.07
C ARG A 9 -1.43 -26.78 -2.82
N ARG A 10 -2.67 -27.17 -3.10
CA ARG A 10 -3.69 -26.27 -3.65
C ARG A 10 -4.48 -25.68 -2.50
N GLY A 11 -4.69 -24.37 -2.53
CA GLY A 11 -5.57 -23.64 -1.63
C GLY A 11 -6.45 -22.69 -2.42
N THR A 12 -7.58 -22.31 -1.83
CA THR A 12 -8.45 -21.25 -2.34
C THR A 12 -8.41 -20.09 -1.36
N SER A 13 -8.27 -18.88 -1.89
CA SER A 13 -8.27 -17.64 -1.13
C SER A 13 -9.12 -16.61 -1.88
N TYR A 14 -9.55 -15.53 -1.21
CA TYR A 14 -10.51 -14.59 -1.77
C TYR A 14 -10.12 -13.15 -1.46
N ASN A 15 -10.12 -12.31 -2.48
CA ASN A 15 -10.10 -10.87 -2.26
C ASN A 15 -11.43 -10.43 -1.61
N VAL A 16 -11.37 -9.53 -0.65
CA VAL A 16 -12.54 -8.97 0.03
C VAL A 16 -12.66 -7.49 -0.32
N LEU A 17 -13.83 -7.08 -0.82
CA LEU A 17 -14.04 -5.74 -1.35
C LEU A 17 -15.23 -5.05 -0.67
N GLY A 18 -15.05 -3.78 -0.31
CA GLY A 18 -16.10 -2.90 0.20
C GLY A 18 -16.19 -1.62 -0.63
N LEU A 19 -17.37 -1.27 -1.11
CA LEU A 19 -17.60 -0.10 -1.95
C LEU A 19 -18.47 0.94 -1.23
N VAL A 20 -17.96 2.17 -1.10
CA VAL A 20 -18.75 3.33 -0.71
C VAL A 20 -19.05 4.15 -1.97
N GLU A 21 -20.31 4.17 -2.39
CA GLU A 21 -20.72 4.89 -3.60
C GLU A 21 -20.62 6.41 -3.40
N GLY A 22 -19.99 7.09 -4.37
CA GLY A 22 -19.87 8.54 -4.42
C GLY A 22 -21.21 9.25 -4.67
N ARG A 23 -21.29 10.53 -4.29
CA ARG A 23 -22.53 11.33 -4.39
C ARG A 23 -22.78 11.93 -5.78
N ASP A 24 -21.74 12.09 -6.59
CA ASP A 24 -21.85 12.78 -7.87
C ASP A 24 -22.40 11.82 -8.95
N PRO A 25 -23.48 12.14 -9.67
CA PRO A 25 -24.11 11.22 -10.62
C PRO A 25 -23.18 10.71 -11.73
N THR A 26 -22.18 11.51 -12.09
CA THR A 26 -21.22 11.19 -13.16
C THR A 26 -19.95 10.59 -12.57
N LEU A 27 -19.34 11.27 -11.59
CA LEU A 27 -18.05 10.88 -11.04
C LEU A 27 -18.12 9.65 -10.14
N LYS A 28 -19.29 9.27 -9.63
CA LYS A 28 -19.44 8.06 -8.80
C LYS A 28 -19.02 6.77 -9.50
N ARG A 29 -18.93 6.74 -10.83
CA ARG A 29 -18.42 5.58 -11.58
C ARG A 29 -16.92 5.37 -11.40
N GLU A 30 -16.18 6.44 -11.13
CA GLU A 30 -14.75 6.41 -10.84
C GLU A 30 -14.47 5.93 -9.42
N THR A 31 -13.30 5.33 -9.21
CA THR A 31 -12.89 4.77 -7.92
C THR A 31 -11.54 5.30 -7.44
N ILE A 32 -11.48 5.63 -6.15
CA ILE A 32 -10.22 5.70 -5.39
C ILE A 32 -10.12 4.40 -4.60
N VAL A 33 -9.01 3.68 -4.77
CA VAL A 33 -8.78 2.40 -4.11
C VAL A 33 -7.89 2.59 -2.89
N PHE A 34 -8.29 2.02 -1.77
CA PHE A 34 -7.43 1.77 -0.62
C PHE A 34 -7.24 0.26 -0.52
N SER A 35 -6.00 -0.21 -0.48
CA SER A 35 -5.71 -1.63 -0.47
C SER A 35 -4.66 -2.04 0.54
N ALA A 36 -4.72 -3.31 0.92
CA ALA A 36 -3.71 -4.04 1.68
C ALA A 36 -3.91 -5.54 1.43
N HIS A 37 -2.99 -6.38 1.87
CA HIS A 37 -3.15 -7.83 1.86
C HIS A 37 -3.38 -8.37 3.27
N TYR A 38 -4.07 -9.52 3.39
CA TYR A 38 -4.38 -10.14 4.69
C TYR A 38 -3.71 -11.49 4.90
N ASP A 39 -3.08 -12.06 3.88
CA ASP A 39 -2.29 -13.25 4.07
C ASP A 39 -0.94 -12.94 4.71
N HIS A 40 -0.27 -13.98 5.15
CA HIS A 40 1.12 -13.95 5.58
C HIS A 40 1.69 -15.36 5.41
N GLU A 41 2.87 -15.64 5.96
CA GLU A 41 3.52 -16.96 5.87
C GLU A 41 2.76 -18.09 6.59
N GLY A 42 1.86 -17.75 7.51
CA GLY A 42 0.99 -18.71 8.21
C GLY A 42 1.75 -19.51 9.27
N ALA A 43 1.56 -20.83 9.30
CA ALA A 43 2.16 -21.71 10.30
C ALA A 43 2.96 -22.85 9.65
N TRP A 44 4.23 -22.96 10.02
CA TRP A 44 5.13 -24.02 9.56
C TRP A 44 6.20 -24.31 10.61
N ASP A 45 6.67 -25.56 10.64
CA ASP A 45 7.68 -26.07 11.57
C ASP A 45 7.39 -25.78 13.06
N GLY A 46 6.13 -25.92 13.47
CA GLY A 46 5.68 -25.67 14.84
C GLY A 46 5.60 -24.20 15.24
N ASN A 47 5.89 -23.28 14.31
CA ASN A 47 5.88 -21.84 14.53
C ASN A 47 4.67 -21.18 13.85
N ILE A 48 4.25 -20.04 14.40
CA ILE A 48 3.24 -19.16 13.81
C ILE A 48 3.95 -17.86 13.42
N TYR A 49 3.77 -17.46 12.16
CA TYR A 49 4.19 -16.17 11.64
C TYR A 49 2.97 -15.26 11.70
N HIS A 50 3.02 -14.31 12.64
CA HIS A 50 1.84 -13.54 13.03
C HIS A 50 1.48 -12.43 12.04
N GLY A 51 2.47 -11.88 11.32
CA GLY A 51 2.23 -10.86 10.30
C GLY A 51 1.56 -9.60 10.86
N ALA A 52 1.94 -9.20 12.07
CA ALA A 52 1.31 -8.05 12.71
C ALA A 52 1.57 -6.75 11.93
N ASP A 53 2.79 -6.54 11.45
CA ASP A 53 3.09 -5.45 10.54
C ASP A 53 2.85 -5.83 9.09
N ASP A 54 3.24 -7.05 8.69
CA ASP A 54 3.13 -7.61 7.34
C ASP A 54 2.07 -8.73 7.25
N ASN A 55 0.82 -8.46 6.90
CA ASN A 55 0.27 -7.12 6.66
C ASN A 55 -1.00 -6.85 7.46
N GLY A 56 -1.00 -7.31 8.71
CA GLY A 56 -2.03 -6.98 9.69
C GLY A 56 -2.23 -5.47 9.82
N SER A 57 -1.14 -4.70 9.87
CA SER A 57 -1.16 -3.24 9.99
C SER A 57 -1.88 -2.54 8.82
N GLY A 58 -1.59 -2.92 7.58
CA GLY A 58 -2.25 -2.40 6.39
C GLY A 58 -3.71 -2.83 6.33
N THR A 59 -3.99 -4.11 6.60
CA THR A 59 -5.36 -4.64 6.62
C THR A 59 -6.26 -3.89 7.59
N VAL A 60 -5.85 -3.72 8.86
CA VAL A 60 -6.66 -2.97 9.82
C VAL A 60 -6.72 -1.49 9.47
N GLY A 61 -5.68 -0.95 8.83
CA GLY A 61 -5.65 0.42 8.31
C GLY A 61 -6.74 0.68 7.27
N VAL A 62 -6.89 -0.23 6.30
CA VAL A 62 -7.96 -0.16 5.28
C VAL A 62 -9.34 -0.26 5.92
N LEU A 63 -9.52 -1.17 6.90
CA LEU A 63 -10.79 -1.30 7.62
C LEU A 63 -11.15 -0.03 8.40
N GLU A 64 -10.18 0.59 9.07
CA GLU A 64 -10.40 1.84 9.81
C GLU A 64 -10.69 3.02 8.88
N LEU A 65 -10.04 3.10 7.71
CA LEU A 65 -10.39 4.08 6.68
C LEU A 65 -11.81 3.86 6.17
N ALA A 66 -12.21 2.63 5.89
CA ALA A 66 -13.57 2.30 5.48
C ALA A 66 -14.59 2.76 6.53
N ARG A 67 -14.32 2.47 7.81
CA ARG A 67 -15.15 2.92 8.94
C ARG A 67 -15.23 4.45 9.01
N ALA A 68 -14.10 5.15 8.88
CA ALA A 68 -14.04 6.60 8.94
C ALA A 68 -14.82 7.28 7.79
N PHE A 69 -14.63 6.82 6.55
CA PHE A 69 -15.37 7.34 5.40
C PHE A 69 -16.87 7.01 5.46
N ALA A 70 -17.24 5.83 5.94
CA ALA A 70 -18.64 5.45 6.13
C ALA A 70 -19.35 6.30 7.20
N ALA A 71 -18.61 6.72 8.24
CA ALA A 71 -19.13 7.59 9.29
C ALA A 71 -19.16 9.08 8.90
N SER A 72 -18.52 9.48 7.79
CA SER A 72 -18.50 10.87 7.33
C SER A 72 -19.92 11.33 6.92
N PRO A 73 -20.39 12.50 7.39
CA PRO A 73 -21.69 13.03 6.98
C PRO A 73 -21.72 13.44 5.50
N GLN A 74 -20.55 13.66 4.90
CA GLN A 74 -20.41 13.99 3.49
C GLN A 74 -19.74 12.84 2.73
N LYS A 75 -20.46 12.30 1.75
CA LYS A 75 -19.88 11.37 0.79
C LYS A 75 -19.03 12.15 -0.24
N PRO A 76 -17.88 11.60 -0.66
CA PRO A 76 -17.09 12.20 -1.73
C PRO A 76 -17.81 12.13 -3.09
N LYS A 77 -17.32 12.88 -4.09
CA LYS A 77 -17.89 12.84 -5.44
C LYS A 77 -17.69 11.48 -6.12
N ARG A 78 -16.45 10.97 -6.11
CA ARG A 78 -16.10 9.62 -6.63
C ARG A 78 -16.41 8.54 -5.61
N SER A 79 -16.53 7.29 -6.07
CA SER A 79 -16.66 6.17 -5.14
C SER A 79 -15.31 5.82 -4.51
N LEU A 80 -15.37 5.25 -3.31
CA LEU A 80 -14.21 4.69 -2.62
C LEU A 80 -14.33 3.18 -2.60
N LEU A 81 -13.27 2.48 -3.01
CA LEU A 81 -13.19 1.03 -2.97
C LEU A 81 -12.11 0.61 -1.98
N PHE A 82 -12.48 -0.18 -0.99
CA PHE A 82 -11.59 -0.76 0.00
C PHE A 82 -11.36 -2.21 -0.39
N VAL A 83 -10.11 -2.61 -0.61
CA VAL A 83 -9.75 -3.93 -1.12
C VAL A 83 -8.76 -4.58 -0.18
N ILE A 84 -9.07 -5.78 0.27
CA ILE A 84 -8.18 -6.63 1.05
C ILE A 84 -7.81 -7.81 0.15
N PHE A 85 -6.58 -7.81 -0.34
CA PHE A 85 -6.07 -8.80 -1.28
C PHE A 85 -5.63 -10.08 -0.59
N ALA A 86 -5.86 -11.19 -1.29
CA ALA A 86 -5.39 -12.50 -0.89
C ALA A 86 -4.10 -12.90 -1.62
N ALA A 87 -3.29 -13.73 -0.98
CA ALA A 87 -2.16 -14.42 -1.61
C ALA A 87 -1.12 -13.46 -2.21
N GLU A 88 -0.84 -12.36 -1.53
CA GLU A 88 0.27 -11.45 -1.85
C GLU A 88 1.61 -12.19 -1.72
N GLU A 89 1.80 -12.91 -0.62
CA GLU A 89 3.02 -13.64 -0.24
C GLU A 89 3.29 -14.87 -1.12
N ARG A 90 2.39 -15.11 -2.07
CA ARG A 90 2.46 -16.18 -3.08
C ARG A 90 2.62 -15.60 -4.49
N GLY A 91 2.99 -14.33 -4.59
CA GLY A 91 3.31 -13.62 -5.83
C GLY A 91 2.19 -12.70 -6.32
N LEU A 92 1.61 -11.89 -5.42
CA LEU A 92 0.60 -10.87 -5.74
C LEU A 92 -0.66 -11.46 -6.40
N LEU A 93 -1.00 -12.72 -6.10
CA LEU A 93 -1.99 -13.46 -6.89
C LEU A 93 -3.38 -12.81 -6.82
N GLY A 94 -3.76 -12.27 -5.66
CA GLY A 94 -5.02 -11.57 -5.46
C GLY A 94 -5.12 -10.28 -6.27
N SER A 95 -4.10 -9.43 -6.22
CA SER A 95 -4.10 -8.16 -6.96
C SER A 95 -3.99 -8.37 -8.47
N TYR A 96 -3.18 -9.31 -8.95
CA TYR A 96 -3.18 -9.71 -10.36
C TYR A 96 -4.54 -10.23 -10.81
N TYR A 97 -5.19 -11.07 -10.00
CA TYR A 97 -6.52 -11.57 -10.32
C TYR A 97 -7.53 -10.43 -10.39
N TYR A 98 -7.49 -9.48 -9.45
CA TYR A 98 -8.39 -8.32 -9.44
C TYR A 98 -8.18 -7.41 -10.65
N VAL A 99 -6.94 -7.10 -11.01
CA VAL A 99 -6.64 -6.27 -12.19
C VAL A 99 -7.15 -6.92 -13.49
N ALA A 100 -7.11 -8.25 -13.57
CA ALA A 100 -7.67 -9.00 -14.70
C ALA A 100 -9.21 -9.13 -14.64
N HIS A 101 -9.82 -9.06 -13.45
CA HIS A 101 -11.26 -9.24 -13.23
C HIS A 101 -11.82 -8.18 -12.27
N PRO A 102 -11.73 -6.88 -12.62
CA PRO A 102 -12.00 -5.81 -11.68
C PRO A 102 -13.51 -5.66 -11.46
N LEU A 103 -13.90 -5.22 -10.26
CA LEU A 103 -15.32 -5.01 -9.90
C LEU A 103 -15.98 -3.95 -10.79
N ARG A 104 -15.19 -2.99 -11.27
CA ARG A 104 -15.55 -1.94 -12.22
C ARG A 104 -14.49 -1.88 -13.31
N PRO A 105 -14.78 -1.32 -14.50
CA PRO A 105 -13.76 -1.20 -15.54
C PRO A 105 -12.49 -0.54 -15.00
N LEU A 106 -11.34 -1.18 -15.20
CA LEU A 106 -10.08 -0.84 -14.54
C LEU A 106 -9.67 0.61 -14.83
N GLU A 107 -9.95 1.11 -16.04
CA GLU A 107 -9.70 2.48 -16.49
C GLU A 107 -10.48 3.56 -15.72
N THR A 108 -11.45 3.15 -14.89
CA THR A 108 -12.18 4.04 -13.98
C THR A 108 -11.52 4.15 -12.60
N THR A 109 -10.46 3.39 -12.33
CA THR A 109 -9.61 3.56 -11.15
C THR A 109 -8.70 4.78 -11.35
N ARG A 110 -8.77 5.72 -10.39
CA ARG A 110 -8.09 7.03 -10.50
C ARG A 110 -6.87 7.15 -9.61
N ALA A 111 -6.84 6.41 -8.52
CA ALA A 111 -5.66 6.28 -7.66
C ALA A 111 -5.79 5.01 -6.80
N VAL A 112 -4.66 4.42 -6.44
CA VAL A 112 -4.54 3.31 -5.48
C VAL A 112 -3.57 3.72 -4.38
N ILE A 113 -4.06 3.73 -3.14
CA ILE A 113 -3.26 3.85 -1.93
C ILE A 113 -3.11 2.44 -1.37
N ASN A 114 -1.96 1.80 -1.57
CA ASN A 114 -1.68 0.46 -1.07
C ASN A 114 -0.87 0.55 0.24
N PHE A 115 -1.37 -0.07 1.30
CA PHE A 115 -0.68 -0.15 2.59
C PHE A 115 -0.07 -1.53 2.75
N ASP A 116 1.22 -1.53 3.04
CA ASP A 116 1.94 -2.75 3.37
C ASP A 116 3.07 -2.38 4.31
N MET A 117 3.02 -2.96 5.52
CA MET A 117 3.89 -2.64 6.66
C MET A 117 3.86 -1.15 7.07
N ILE A 118 2.77 -0.74 7.73
CA ILE A 118 2.54 0.65 8.16
C ILE A 118 2.55 0.87 9.68
N GLY A 119 2.84 -0.17 10.44
CA GLY A 119 2.79 -0.22 11.89
C GLY A 119 4.16 -0.11 12.56
N ARG A 120 5.29 -0.12 11.85
CA ARG A 120 6.63 -0.16 12.47
C ARG A 120 7.48 1.07 12.15
N ASN A 121 8.65 1.11 12.77
CA ASN A 121 9.72 2.03 12.44
C ASN A 121 10.79 1.24 11.70
N GLU A 122 11.28 1.79 10.59
CA GLU A 122 12.40 1.20 9.88
C GLU A 122 13.63 1.16 10.77
N THR A 123 14.31 0.02 10.76
CA THR A 123 15.57 -0.19 11.49
C THR A 123 16.51 -1.03 10.63
N PRO A 124 17.83 -0.94 10.86
CA PRO A 124 18.77 -1.83 10.18
C PRO A 124 18.34 -3.30 10.29
N SER A 125 18.30 -3.98 9.15
CA SER A 125 17.78 -5.34 9.04
C SER A 125 18.55 -6.12 7.98
N ARG A 126 18.36 -7.44 7.93
CA ARG A 126 19.03 -8.29 6.93
C ARG A 126 18.67 -7.90 5.49
N GLN A 127 17.51 -7.28 5.30
CA GLN A 127 17.00 -6.83 4.00
C GLN A 127 17.78 -5.63 3.48
N THR A 128 18.37 -4.81 4.37
CA THR A 128 19.02 -3.54 4.02
C THR A 128 20.52 -3.52 4.31
N GLU A 129 21.04 -4.50 5.03
CA GLU A 129 22.45 -4.63 5.38
C GLU A 129 23.36 -4.59 4.15
N GLY A 130 24.26 -3.60 4.12
CA GLY A 130 25.20 -3.38 3.02
C GLY A 130 24.59 -2.81 1.73
N LEU A 131 23.28 -2.52 1.71
CA LEU A 131 22.56 -1.97 0.56
C LEU A 131 22.18 -0.51 0.74
N MET A 132 21.79 -0.12 1.97
CA MET A 132 21.53 1.28 2.29
C MET A 132 21.63 1.59 3.78
N ASP A 133 21.93 2.86 4.09
CA ASP A 133 21.90 3.37 5.45
C ASP A 133 20.47 3.70 5.88
N ILE A 134 20.10 3.23 7.07
CA ILE A 134 18.83 3.56 7.71
C ILE A 134 19.06 4.67 8.74
N ALA A 135 18.25 5.73 8.69
CA ALA A 135 18.34 6.83 9.63
C ALA A 135 18.10 6.35 11.07
N LEU A 136 18.76 7.00 12.04
CA LEU A 136 18.65 6.63 13.45
C LEU A 136 17.24 6.83 14.03
N ASP A 137 16.51 7.82 13.51
CA ASP A 137 15.11 8.07 13.86
C ASP A 137 14.22 8.03 12.62
N THR A 138 13.39 6.98 12.55
CA THR A 138 12.35 6.78 11.51
C THR A 138 10.95 6.79 12.12
N SER A 139 10.82 7.25 13.38
CA SER A 139 9.57 7.21 14.15
C SER A 139 8.43 8.03 13.57
N ASN A 140 8.76 8.99 12.70
CA ASN A 140 7.81 9.86 12.02
C ASN A 140 7.94 9.79 10.49
N GLU A 141 8.55 8.72 9.95
CA GLU A 141 8.80 8.57 8.52
C GLU A 141 7.77 7.68 7.83
N LEU A 142 7.35 8.10 6.64
CA LEU A 142 6.55 7.30 5.72
C LEU A 142 7.24 7.29 4.37
N ASN A 143 7.53 6.10 3.87
CA ASN A 143 8.05 5.94 2.52
C ASN A 143 6.90 5.80 1.52
N LEU A 144 7.06 6.42 0.37
CA LEU A 144 6.14 6.35 -0.76
C LEU A 144 6.88 5.71 -1.94
N ILE A 145 6.36 4.58 -2.43
CA ILE A 145 6.96 3.82 -3.52
C ILE A 145 6.03 3.83 -4.73
N GLY A 146 6.52 4.29 -5.87
CA GLY A 146 5.80 4.55 -7.11
C GLY A 146 5.68 6.04 -7.46
N THR A 147 6.33 6.95 -6.73
CA THR A 147 6.11 8.40 -6.91
C THR A 147 6.70 8.95 -8.21
N ILE A 148 7.78 8.35 -8.70
CA ILE A 148 8.47 8.77 -9.94
C ILE A 148 7.52 8.82 -11.14
N ASN A 149 6.63 7.84 -11.28
CA ASN A 149 5.67 7.78 -12.38
C ASN A 149 4.36 8.52 -12.08
N THR A 150 4.18 9.08 -10.88
CA THR A 150 2.90 9.69 -10.46
C THR A 150 3.12 11.02 -9.71
N PRO A 151 3.72 12.05 -10.34
CA PRO A 151 4.05 13.31 -9.68
C PRO A 151 2.81 14.04 -9.12
N ASP A 152 1.67 13.95 -9.82
CA ASP A 152 0.40 14.57 -9.38
C ASP A 152 -0.13 13.89 -8.09
N TYR A 153 0.11 12.58 -7.92
CA TYR A 153 -0.22 11.85 -6.70
C TYR A 153 0.66 12.35 -5.55
N ARG A 154 1.99 12.39 -5.77
CA ARG A 154 2.95 12.86 -4.77
C ARG A 154 2.61 14.25 -4.26
N ALA A 155 2.35 15.18 -5.17
CA ALA A 155 1.99 16.55 -4.81
C ALA A 155 0.70 16.61 -3.95
N ALA A 156 -0.26 15.71 -4.18
CA ALA A 156 -1.46 15.65 -3.34
C ALA A 156 -1.17 15.12 -1.93
N VAL A 157 -0.32 14.10 -1.81
CA VAL A 157 0.13 13.60 -0.50
C VAL A 157 0.89 14.68 0.25
N GLU A 158 1.79 15.41 -0.42
CA GLU A 158 2.56 16.50 0.19
C GLU A 158 1.65 17.62 0.73
N ARG A 159 0.65 18.05 -0.06
CA ARG A 159 -0.36 19.02 0.40
C ARG A 159 -1.17 18.51 1.60
N ALA A 160 -1.64 17.26 1.55
CA ALA A 160 -2.38 16.67 2.66
C ALA A 160 -1.49 16.54 3.92
N ASN A 161 -0.20 16.32 3.74
CA ASN A 161 0.77 16.17 4.82
C ASN A 161 1.10 17.47 5.55
N GLU A 162 0.80 18.65 4.97
CA GLU A 162 0.88 19.94 5.69
C GLU A 162 0.03 19.94 6.97
N TYR A 163 -1.05 19.14 7.01
CA TYR A 163 -1.93 19.00 8.19
C TYR A 163 -1.49 17.90 9.18
N VAL A 164 -0.65 16.96 8.75
CA VAL A 164 -0.31 15.74 9.53
C VAL A 164 1.13 15.76 10.03
N GLY A 165 2.05 16.27 9.23
CA GLY A 165 3.46 16.41 9.58
C GLY A 165 4.20 15.08 9.73
N LEU A 166 4.07 14.17 8.76
CA LEU A 166 5.00 13.04 8.59
C LEU A 166 6.23 13.50 7.79
N ARG A 167 7.39 12.87 8.00
CA ARG A 167 8.53 12.98 7.09
C ARG A 167 8.29 12.02 5.93
N LEU A 168 7.98 12.56 4.75
CA LEU A 168 7.78 11.76 3.54
C LEU A 168 9.12 11.48 2.86
N ASN A 169 9.31 10.24 2.40
CA ASN A 169 10.55 9.82 1.74
C ASN A 169 10.23 8.97 0.50
N ASP A 170 11.00 9.15 -0.56
CA ASP A 170 10.92 8.42 -1.83
C ASP A 170 12.22 7.64 -2.11
N LYS A 171 13.09 7.44 -1.12
CA LYS A 171 14.39 6.75 -1.28
C LYS A 171 14.28 5.39 -1.98
N TRP A 172 13.18 4.68 -1.73
CA TRP A 172 12.92 3.37 -2.29
C TRP A 172 12.52 3.37 -3.77
N ASP A 173 12.11 4.52 -4.33
CA ASP A 173 11.83 4.64 -5.77
C ASP A 173 13.09 4.53 -6.63
N ARG A 174 14.25 4.79 -6.02
CA ARG A 174 15.56 4.74 -6.69
C ARG A 174 16.34 3.48 -6.33
N ASP A 175 15.75 2.59 -5.52
CA ASP A 175 16.37 1.34 -5.16
C ASP A 175 16.27 0.33 -6.32
N ALA A 176 17.43 0.04 -6.92
CA ALA A 176 17.56 -1.00 -7.92
C ALA A 176 17.98 -2.36 -7.33
N ALA A 177 18.46 -2.39 -6.08
CA ALA A 177 19.05 -3.59 -5.49
C ALA A 177 17.98 -4.57 -4.98
N LEU A 178 16.93 -4.06 -4.35
CA LEU A 178 15.83 -4.86 -3.78
C LEU A 178 14.59 -4.89 -4.69
N ASN A 179 14.57 -4.09 -5.75
CA ASN A 179 13.45 -3.99 -6.69
C ASN A 179 12.11 -3.74 -5.98
N ILE A 180 12.09 -2.81 -5.02
CA ILE A 180 10.95 -2.59 -4.10
C ILE A 180 9.64 -2.28 -4.86
N ILE A 181 9.68 -1.57 -5.99
CA ILE A 181 8.48 -1.16 -6.73
C ILE A 181 7.55 -2.32 -7.14
N GLN A 182 8.09 -3.53 -7.31
CA GLN A 182 7.37 -4.72 -7.77
C GLN A 182 7.01 -5.72 -6.65
N ARG A 183 7.16 -5.32 -5.38
CA ARG A 183 7.05 -6.22 -4.22
C ARG A 183 5.78 -6.05 -3.38
N SER A 184 4.74 -5.39 -3.90
CA SER A 184 3.45 -5.31 -3.21
C SER A 184 2.31 -5.03 -4.20
N ASP A 185 1.07 -5.07 -3.72
CA ASP A 185 -0.16 -5.15 -4.52
C ASP A 185 -0.50 -3.91 -5.36
N GLN A 186 0.20 -2.79 -5.19
CA GLN A 186 0.11 -1.65 -6.11
C GLN A 186 0.66 -2.00 -7.50
N PHE A 187 1.61 -2.93 -7.59
CA PHE A 187 2.39 -3.12 -8.81
C PHE A 187 1.55 -3.58 -10.01
N PRO A 188 0.61 -4.55 -9.88
CA PRO A 188 -0.29 -4.90 -10.97
C PRO A 188 -1.10 -3.72 -11.52
N PHE A 189 -1.45 -2.72 -10.70
CA PHE A 189 -2.11 -1.51 -11.17
C PHE A 189 -1.16 -0.59 -11.94
N ALA A 190 0.07 -0.42 -11.44
CA ALA A 190 1.10 0.40 -12.09
C ALA A 190 1.46 -0.15 -13.49
N LEU A 191 1.44 -1.48 -13.68
CA LEU A 191 1.61 -2.12 -15.00
C LEU A 191 0.54 -1.72 -16.03
N HIS A 192 -0.60 -1.21 -15.57
CA HIS A 192 -1.71 -0.75 -16.39
C HIS A 192 -1.84 0.78 -16.40
N ASP A 193 -0.73 1.50 -16.12
CA ASP A 193 -0.66 2.97 -16.11
C ASP A 193 -1.66 3.62 -15.12
N ILE A 194 -2.01 2.92 -14.05
CA ILE A 194 -2.87 3.47 -12.98
C ILE A 194 -1.97 4.06 -11.90
N PRO A 195 -2.24 5.29 -11.42
CA PRO A 195 -1.51 5.87 -10.30
C PRO A 195 -1.69 5.03 -9.04
N ALA A 196 -0.66 4.27 -8.66
CA ALA A 196 -0.71 3.33 -7.55
C ALA A 196 0.57 3.44 -6.74
N ILE A 197 0.46 3.80 -5.46
CA ILE A 197 1.61 4.01 -4.58
C ILE A 197 1.51 3.08 -3.38
N TRP A 198 2.64 2.43 -3.06
CA TRP A 198 2.83 1.70 -1.82
C TRP A 198 3.31 2.64 -0.71
N TRP A 199 2.55 2.65 0.37
CA TRP A 199 2.82 3.35 1.62
C TRP A 199 3.46 2.37 2.58
N PHE A 200 4.74 2.61 2.89
CA PHE A 200 5.61 1.66 3.58
C PHE A 200 6.37 2.35 4.71
N THR A 201 6.48 1.72 5.87
CA THR A 201 7.29 2.27 6.96
C THR A 201 8.74 1.82 6.98
N GLY A 202 9.14 0.93 6.07
CA GLY A 202 10.51 0.41 5.96
C GLY A 202 10.69 -0.96 6.63
N PHE A 203 11.78 -1.65 6.29
CA PHE A 203 12.08 -2.96 6.87
C PHE A 203 12.53 -2.89 8.33
N HIS A 204 12.35 -3.99 9.04
CA HIS A 204 12.81 -4.19 10.41
C HIS A 204 13.20 -5.67 10.63
N PRO A 205 13.99 -5.99 11.68
CA PRO A 205 14.46 -7.35 11.93
C PRO A 205 13.38 -8.44 12.05
N ASP A 206 12.15 -8.05 12.41
CA ASP A 206 11.02 -8.98 12.55
C ASP A 206 10.31 -9.33 11.23
N TYR A 207 10.66 -8.72 10.08
CA TYR A 207 10.02 -9.01 8.79
C TYR A 207 10.15 -10.50 8.40
N HIS A 208 9.02 -11.14 8.06
CA HIS A 208 8.89 -12.60 7.84
C HIS A 208 9.43 -13.44 9.01
N GLN A 209 9.31 -12.96 10.25
CA GLN A 209 9.68 -13.70 11.45
C GLN A 209 8.47 -13.95 12.35
N THR A 210 8.58 -14.99 13.18
CA THR A 210 7.60 -15.30 14.24
C THR A 210 7.46 -14.19 15.27
N THR A 211 8.41 -13.25 15.29
CA THR A 211 8.47 -12.12 16.20
C THR A 211 7.81 -10.85 15.66
N ASP A 212 7.18 -10.90 14.47
CA ASP A 212 6.32 -9.81 13.97
C ASP A 212 4.96 -9.82 14.68
N THR A 213 4.95 -9.35 15.93
CA THR A 213 3.80 -9.43 16.83
C THR A 213 3.19 -8.05 17.14
N VAL A 214 1.92 -8.04 17.53
CA VAL A 214 1.12 -6.82 17.73
C VAL A 214 1.70 -5.88 18.78
N GLU A 215 2.41 -6.39 19.79
CA GLU A 215 3.03 -5.60 20.86
C GLU A 215 4.10 -4.63 20.34
N LYS A 216 4.59 -4.87 19.13
CA LYS A 216 5.63 -4.07 18.49
C LYS A 216 5.09 -2.99 17.55
N ILE A 217 3.77 -2.94 17.36
CA ILE A 217 3.11 -1.98 16.49
C ILE A 217 3.07 -0.60 17.14
N ASN A 218 3.54 0.39 16.39
CA ASN A 218 3.45 1.81 16.69
C ASN A 218 2.11 2.37 16.18
N PHE A 219 1.06 2.13 16.96
CA PHE A 219 -0.30 2.60 16.64
C PHE A 219 -0.39 4.12 16.46
N THR A 220 0.41 4.91 17.18
CA THR A 220 0.45 6.38 17.03
C THR A 220 0.92 6.79 15.64
N LYS A 221 1.99 6.15 15.12
CA LYS A 221 2.47 6.41 13.77
C LYS A 221 1.46 5.93 12.72
N MET A 222 0.90 4.72 12.92
CA MET A 222 -0.14 4.17 12.05
C MET A 222 -1.35 5.11 11.96
N GLU A 223 -1.83 5.66 13.07
CA GLU A 223 -2.92 6.64 13.10
C GLU A 223 -2.59 7.89 12.26
N LYS A 224 -1.36 8.43 12.39
CA LYS A 224 -0.92 9.57 11.56
C LYS A 224 -0.94 9.22 10.07
N ILE A 225 -0.46 8.04 9.70
CA ILE A 225 -0.46 7.55 8.32
C ILE A 225 -1.90 7.46 7.79
N LEU A 226 -2.83 6.90 8.58
CA LEU A 226 -4.24 6.80 8.17
C LEU A 226 -4.93 8.16 8.07
N ARG A 227 -4.61 9.12 8.94
CA ARG A 227 -5.10 10.51 8.79
C ARG A 227 -4.62 11.13 7.49
N LEU A 228 -3.34 10.94 7.14
CA LEU A 228 -2.79 11.40 5.87
C LEU A 228 -3.48 10.72 4.68
N ALA A 229 -3.70 9.40 4.74
CA ALA A 229 -4.41 8.66 3.71
C ALA A 229 -5.86 9.10 3.54
N TYR A 230 -6.57 9.38 4.65
CA TYR A 230 -7.93 9.89 4.62
C TYR A 230 -7.99 11.23 3.88
N LEU A 231 -7.12 12.18 4.23
CA LEU A 231 -7.05 13.49 3.59
C LEU A 231 -6.68 13.38 2.10
N THR A 232 -5.69 12.54 1.79
CA THR A 232 -5.23 12.29 0.40
C THR A 232 -6.35 11.68 -0.44
N GLY A 233 -7.00 10.62 0.06
CA GLY A 233 -8.10 9.97 -0.66
C GLY A 233 -9.33 10.87 -0.78
N TRP A 234 -9.58 11.74 0.21
CA TRP A 234 -10.62 12.77 0.10
C TRP A 234 -10.30 13.79 -1.00
N ASP A 235 -9.05 14.24 -1.13
CA ASP A 235 -8.62 15.12 -2.23
C ASP A 235 -8.84 14.43 -3.58
N PHE A 236 -8.29 13.21 -3.76
CA PHE A 236 -8.49 12.43 -4.98
C PHE A 236 -9.96 12.22 -5.34
N ALA A 237 -10.80 11.94 -4.36
CA ALA A 237 -12.21 11.65 -4.60
C ALA A 237 -13.06 12.89 -4.92
N ASN A 238 -12.53 14.11 -4.71
CA ASN A 238 -13.27 15.37 -4.91
C ASN A 238 -12.64 16.33 -5.92
N ALA A 239 -11.35 16.18 -6.23
CA ALA A 239 -10.59 17.01 -7.16
C ALA A 239 -11.18 16.98 -8.58
N ALA A 240 -11.07 18.11 -9.30
CA ALA A 240 -11.54 18.17 -10.69
C ALA A 240 -10.69 17.28 -11.61
N ALA A 241 -9.36 17.32 -11.44
CA ALA A 241 -8.42 16.43 -12.09
C ALA A 241 -7.94 15.36 -11.10
N THR A 242 -7.74 14.14 -11.60
CA THR A 242 -7.18 13.03 -10.83
C THR A 242 -5.70 12.89 -11.11
N PRO A 243 -4.93 12.21 -10.24
CA PRO A 243 -3.54 11.89 -10.53
C PRO A 243 -3.40 11.20 -11.88
N ARG A 244 -2.29 11.45 -12.56
CA ARG A 244 -1.94 10.81 -13.82
C ARG A 244 -0.70 9.96 -13.65
N TYR A 245 -0.64 8.88 -14.41
CA TYR A 245 0.56 8.08 -14.58
C TYR A 245 1.39 8.63 -15.74
N VAL A 246 2.70 8.69 -15.56
CA VAL A 246 3.67 9.20 -16.52
C VAL A 246 4.63 8.08 -16.85
N ALA A 247 4.39 7.38 -17.97
CA ALA A 247 5.18 6.20 -18.36
C ALA A 247 6.68 6.50 -18.61
N ARG A 248 7.01 7.75 -18.95
CA ARG A 248 8.39 8.22 -19.13
C ARG A 248 8.60 9.53 -18.37
N PRO A 249 8.84 9.46 -17.05
CA PRO A 249 9.06 10.65 -16.25
C PRO A 249 10.38 11.30 -16.68
N ALA A 250 10.40 12.64 -16.72
CA ALA A 250 11.64 13.35 -16.92
C ALA A 250 12.56 13.04 -15.73
N MET A 251 13.67 12.35 -15.98
CA MET A 251 14.70 12.13 -14.97
C MET A 251 15.28 13.49 -14.60
N GLY A 252 14.79 14.09 -13.51
CA GLY A 252 15.31 15.34 -12.99
C GLY A 252 16.79 15.18 -12.70
N GLY A 253 17.64 15.86 -13.48
CA GLY A 253 19.06 15.96 -13.19
C GLY A 253 19.24 16.65 -11.84
N SER A 254 19.98 16.01 -10.94
CA SER A 254 20.51 16.66 -9.74
C SER A 254 21.36 17.86 -10.18
N GLN A 255 20.91 19.07 -9.82
CA GLN A 255 21.81 20.20 -9.61
C GLN A 255 22.24 20.21 -8.15
#